data_AF-A0A0C2F1B2-F1
#
_entry.id   AF-A0A0C2F1B2-F1
#
_cell.length_a   1.000
_cell.length_b   1.000
_cell.length_c   1.000
_cell.angle_alpha   90.00
_cell.angle_beta   90.00
_cell.angle_gamma   90.00
#
_symmetry.space_group_name_H-M   'P 1'
#
loop_
_entity.id
_entity.type
_entity.pdbx_description
1 polymer ?
#
loop_
_entity_poly.entity_id
_entity_poly.type
_entity_poly.pdbx_seq_one_letter_code
_entity_poly.pdbx_strand_id
1 'polypeptide(L)'
;ESYGGVYVPTLTSALIKKIQSKGSDSMSYVNLRGVAIGNGEMSEIQQINSAVSLLYFRGEHGKSDFDALSKCCNTTSPQAYCDFVSYITLDAAGNAWPKVNDNSIAGQCGNLVVQQGFNDVWGTANDVYNTFQDCYSTAPDGTRSRRKRSVDMPPLMNTKPFVDQA
;
A
#
# COMPACT_ATOMS: atom_id res chain seq x y z
N GLU A 1 6.02 2.94 13.84
CA GLU A 1 6.28 2.32 12.52
C GLU A 1 5.15 1.36 12.18
N SER A 2 4.87 1.11 10.89
CA SER A 2 3.85 0.15 10.45
C SER A 2 2.49 0.45 11.10
N TYR A 3 1.85 -0.48 11.81
CA TYR A 3 0.60 -0.25 12.52
C TYR A 3 0.69 0.83 13.64
N GLY A 4 1.90 1.29 13.95
CA GLY A 4 2.13 2.52 14.72
C GLY A 4 1.49 3.78 14.10
N GLY A 5 1.10 3.77 12.82
CA GLY A 5 0.25 4.80 12.22
C GLY A 5 -1.15 4.89 12.86
N VAL A 6 -1.63 3.82 13.50
CA VAL A 6 -2.86 3.82 14.32
C VAL A 6 -2.54 4.07 15.79
N TYR A 7 -1.56 3.36 16.35
CA TYR A 7 -1.24 3.44 17.78
C TYR A 7 -0.72 4.82 18.20
N VAL A 8 0.18 5.41 17.42
CA VAL A 8 0.81 6.68 17.81
C VAL A 8 -0.23 7.82 17.83
N PRO A 9 -1.05 8.05 16.79
CA PRO A 9 -2.07 9.11 16.85
C PRO A 9 -3.13 8.90 17.92
N THR A 10 -3.61 7.65 18.11
CA THR A 10 -4.63 7.35 19.12
C THR A 10 -4.12 7.54 20.54
N LEU A 11 -2.91 7.05 20.84
CA LEU A 11 -2.24 7.29 22.11
C LEU A 11 -1.97 8.79 22.33
N THR A 12 -1.50 9.49 21.30
CA THR A 12 -1.22 10.93 21.38
C THR A 12 -2.48 11.72 21.67
N SER A 13 -3.61 11.38 21.04
CA SER A 13 -4.91 11.97 21.33
C SER A 13 -5.33 11.75 22.78
N ALA A 14 -5.20 10.52 23.29
CA ALA A 14 -5.51 10.20 24.68
C ALA A 14 -4.58 10.95 25.67
N LEU A 15 -3.29 11.06 25.34
CA LEU A 15 -2.30 11.76 26.14
C LEU A 15 -2.58 13.26 26.21
N ILE A 16 -2.89 13.91 25.08
CA ILE A 16 -3.28 15.33 25.04
C ILE A 16 -4.50 15.57 25.93
N LYS A 17 -5.52 14.71 25.85
CA LYS A 17 -6.71 14.80 26.71
C LYS A 17 -6.36 14.70 28.20
N LYS A 18 -5.42 13.81 28.58
CA LYS A 18 -4.95 13.68 29.97
C LYS A 18 -4.08 14.85 30.42
N ILE A 19 -3.25 15.42 29.54
CA ILE A 19 -2.47 16.63 29.85
C ILE A 19 -3.41 17.81 30.16
N GLN A 20 -4.51 17.91 29.43
CA GLN A 20 -5.50 18.99 29.56
C GLN A 20 -6.58 18.72 30.62
N SER A 21 -6.65 17.52 31.20
CA SER A 21 -7.65 17.19 32.22
C SER A 21 -7.30 17.79 33.58
N LYS A 22 -8.29 17.81 34.48
CA LYS A 22 -8.17 18.28 35.86
C LYS A 22 -8.32 17.13 36.85
N GLY A 23 -7.85 17.32 38.08
CA GLY A 23 -7.96 16.33 39.14
C GLY A 23 -6.86 15.26 39.10
N SER A 24 -7.08 14.14 39.79
CA SER A 24 -6.09 13.08 39.99
C SER A 24 -5.64 12.36 38.71
N ASP A 25 -6.47 12.38 37.66
CA ASP A 25 -6.15 11.75 36.37
C ASP A 25 -5.38 12.66 35.40
N SER A 26 -5.06 13.90 35.83
CA SER A 26 -4.31 14.88 35.06
C SER A 26 -2.85 14.47 34.89
N MET A 27 -2.37 14.57 33.65
CA MET A 27 -0.96 14.40 33.28
C MET A 27 -0.33 15.73 32.87
N SER A 28 -0.71 16.84 33.52
CA SER A 28 -0.19 18.20 33.22
C SER A 28 1.34 18.34 33.34
N TYR A 29 1.99 17.40 34.03
CA TYR A 29 3.45 17.30 34.12
C TYR A 29 4.13 16.76 32.85
N VAL A 30 3.38 16.15 31.92
CA VAL A 30 3.92 15.63 30.66
C VAL A 30 4.09 16.76 29.65
N ASN A 31 5.31 16.94 29.16
CA ASN A 31 5.67 17.93 28.14
C ASN A 31 5.78 17.26 26.75
N LEU A 32 4.64 16.96 26.13
CA LEU A 32 4.58 16.39 24.79
C LEU A 32 5.14 17.39 23.76
N ARG A 33 6.22 17.02 23.06
CA ARG A 33 6.88 17.88 22.06
C ARG A 33 6.46 17.62 20.62
N GLY A 34 5.91 16.45 20.34
CA GLY A 34 5.54 16.01 19.01
C GLY A 34 5.62 14.50 18.88
N VAL A 35 5.28 14.00 17.70
CA VAL A 35 5.36 12.58 17.34
C VAL A 35 5.93 12.42 15.94
N ALA A 36 6.59 11.29 15.72
CA ALA A 36 7.07 10.87 14.41
C ALA A 36 6.54 9.47 14.11
N ILE A 37 6.11 9.25 12.86
CA ILE A 37 5.53 7.98 12.40
C ILE A 37 6.25 7.61 11.11
N GLY A 38 7.16 6.65 11.16
CA GLY A 38 7.79 6.06 9.97
C GLY A 38 6.85 5.03 9.34
N ASN A 39 6.69 5.07 8.01
CA ASN A 39 5.93 4.11 7.18
C ASN A 39 4.68 3.57 7.89
N GLY A 40 3.83 4.49 8.36
CA GLY A 40 2.69 4.15 9.21
C GLY A 40 1.43 3.83 8.42
N GLU A 41 0.66 2.87 8.90
CA GLU A 41 -0.70 2.62 8.44
C GLU A 41 -1.62 3.75 8.92
N MET A 42 -1.91 4.71 8.05
CA MET A 42 -2.70 5.91 8.38
C MET A 42 -4.10 5.88 7.74
N SER A 43 -4.20 5.27 6.56
CA SER A 43 -5.44 5.14 5.81
C SER A 43 -5.26 4.05 4.77
N GLU A 44 -5.81 2.87 5.07
CA GLU A 44 -5.79 1.70 4.18
C GLU A 44 -6.32 2.05 2.78
N ILE A 45 -7.41 2.83 2.73
CA ILE A 45 -7.98 3.32 1.47
C ILE A 45 -6.95 4.12 0.66
N GLN A 46 -6.25 5.08 1.29
CA GLN A 46 -5.24 5.87 0.58
C GLN A 46 -3.99 5.05 0.25
N GLN A 47 -3.65 4.05 1.06
CA GLN A 47 -2.58 3.11 0.75
C GLN A 47 -2.89 2.39 -0.56
N ILE A 48 -4.08 1.80 -0.68
CA ILE A 48 -4.53 1.11 -1.90
C ILE A 48 -4.56 2.06 -3.11
N ASN A 49 -5.09 3.28 -2.95
CA ASN A 49 -5.12 4.26 -4.03
C ASN A 49 -3.71 4.57 -4.56
N SER A 50 -2.77 4.78 -3.64
CA SER A 50 -1.39 5.12 -3.98
C SER A 50 -0.60 3.94 -4.56
N ALA A 51 -0.91 2.71 -4.11
CA ALA A 51 -0.23 1.50 -4.54
C ALA A 51 -0.34 1.27 -6.05
N VAL A 52 -1.51 1.53 -6.64
CA VAL A 52 -1.74 1.41 -8.10
C VAL A 52 -0.67 2.15 -8.90
N SER A 53 -0.48 3.45 -8.61
CA SER A 53 0.53 4.25 -9.31
C SER A 53 1.95 3.88 -8.87
N LEU A 54 2.16 3.58 -7.59
CA LEU A 54 3.47 3.25 -7.04
C LEU A 54 4.07 2.02 -7.70
N LEU A 55 3.29 0.95 -7.86
CA LEU A 55 3.74 -0.30 -8.47
C LEU A 55 4.05 -0.12 -9.96
N TYR A 56 3.24 0.65 -10.70
CA TYR A 56 3.55 0.99 -12.08
C TYR A 56 4.87 1.77 -12.21
N PHE A 57 5.05 2.85 -11.45
CA PHE A 57 6.26 3.68 -11.56
C PHE A 57 7.52 3.03 -10.99
N ARG A 58 7.38 1.98 -10.18
CA ARG A 58 8.50 1.12 -9.74
C ARG A 58 8.83 0.00 -10.73
N GLY A 59 8.06 -0.11 -11.81
CA GLY A 59 8.21 -1.17 -12.79
C GLY A 59 7.80 -2.54 -12.27
N GLU A 60 6.82 -2.57 -11.36
CA GLU A 60 6.18 -3.81 -10.90
C GLU A 60 4.99 -4.15 -11.81
N HIS A 61 4.20 -3.15 -12.23
CA HIS A 61 3.16 -3.31 -13.25
C HIS A 61 3.60 -2.81 -14.62
N GLY A 62 3.11 -3.47 -15.68
CA GLY A 62 3.37 -3.06 -17.05
C GLY A 62 2.46 -1.91 -17.49
N LYS A 63 2.82 -1.28 -18.62
CA LYS A 63 1.99 -0.23 -19.23
C LYS A 63 0.56 -0.71 -19.55
N SER A 64 0.40 -1.95 -20.02
CA SER A 64 -0.93 -2.51 -20.29
C SER A 64 -1.80 -2.63 -19.05
N ASP A 65 -1.20 -2.98 -17.90
CA ASP A 65 -1.91 -3.14 -16.63
C ASP A 65 -2.37 -1.77 -16.12
N PHE A 66 -1.48 -0.78 -16.20
CA PHE A 66 -1.81 0.59 -15.85
C PHE A 66 -2.86 1.18 -16.82
N ASP A 67 -2.69 1.04 -18.14
CA ASP A 67 -3.64 1.56 -19.13
C ASP A 67 -5.04 0.92 -18.99
N ALA A 68 -5.15 -0.31 -18.47
CA ALA A 68 -6.44 -0.94 -18.20
C ALA A 68 -7.29 -0.19 -17.17
N LEU A 69 -6.67 0.60 -16.29
CA LEU A 69 -7.33 1.47 -15.31
C LEU A 69 -7.74 2.84 -15.88
N SER A 70 -7.35 3.19 -17.11
CA SER A 70 -7.69 4.49 -17.72
C SER A 70 -9.20 4.74 -17.77
N LYS A 71 -9.99 3.69 -18.05
CA LYS A 71 -11.46 3.72 -18.02
C LYS A 71 -12.07 3.97 -16.64
N CYS A 72 -11.26 3.81 -15.59
CA CYS A 72 -11.63 4.01 -14.19
C CYS A 72 -11.27 5.41 -13.69
N CYS A 73 -10.73 6.26 -14.57
CA CYS A 73 -10.33 7.60 -14.21
C CYS A 73 -11.04 8.67 -15.04
N ASN A 74 -11.34 9.79 -14.40
CA ASN A 74 -11.80 10.98 -15.08
C ASN A 74 -10.65 11.63 -15.87
N THR A 75 -10.91 12.06 -17.10
CA THR A 75 -9.91 12.63 -18.01
C THR A 75 -9.38 14.00 -17.59
N THR A 76 -9.98 14.63 -16.58
CA THR A 76 -9.56 15.95 -16.07
C THR A 76 -8.25 15.93 -15.27
N SER A 77 -7.72 14.75 -14.91
CA SER A 77 -6.47 14.63 -14.17
C SER A 77 -5.58 13.51 -14.73
N PRO A 78 -4.24 13.64 -14.63
CA PRO A 78 -3.35 12.56 -15.03
C PRO A 78 -3.68 11.28 -14.27
N GLN A 79 -3.53 10.13 -14.92
CA GLN A 79 -3.95 8.85 -14.35
C GLN A 79 -3.31 8.55 -12.98
N ALA A 80 -2.08 9.04 -12.78
CA ALA A 80 -1.34 8.89 -11.54
C ALA A 80 -2.04 9.49 -10.30
N TYR A 81 -2.98 10.41 -10.50
CA TYR A 81 -3.68 11.17 -9.44
C TYR A 81 -5.17 10.83 -9.35
N CYS A 82 -5.64 9.77 -10.02
CA CYS A 82 -7.04 9.39 -9.96
C CYS A 82 -7.45 8.93 -8.56
N ASP A 83 -8.73 9.13 -8.27
CA ASP A 83 -9.39 8.50 -7.14
C ASP A 83 -9.94 7.14 -7.59
N PHE A 84 -9.12 6.10 -7.40
CA PHE A 84 -9.52 4.72 -7.68
C PHE A 84 -10.36 4.11 -6.55
N VAL A 85 -10.37 4.71 -5.37
CA VAL A 85 -11.00 4.11 -4.19
C VAL A 85 -12.53 4.24 -4.21
N SER A 86 -13.06 5.10 -5.08
CA SER A 86 -14.49 5.18 -5.36
C SER A 86 -15.12 3.82 -5.74
N TYR A 87 -14.35 2.87 -6.26
CA TYR A 87 -14.81 1.55 -6.72
C TYR A 87 -14.69 0.41 -5.70
N ILE A 88 -14.06 0.64 -4.54
CA ILE A 88 -13.77 -0.43 -3.56
C ILE A 88 -14.35 -0.14 -2.18
N THR A 89 -14.55 -1.18 -1.39
CA THR A 89 -14.86 -1.10 0.04
C THR A 89 -13.84 -1.92 0.81
N LEU A 90 -13.67 -1.59 2.09
CA LEU A 90 -12.90 -2.40 3.02
C LEU A 90 -13.84 -3.18 3.93
N ASP A 91 -13.51 -4.43 4.22
CA ASP A 91 -14.19 -5.18 5.26
C ASP A 91 -13.67 -4.82 6.67
N ALA A 92 -14.23 -5.44 7.70
CA ALA A 92 -13.84 -5.19 9.09
C ALA A 92 -12.39 -5.59 9.41
N ALA A 93 -11.77 -6.44 8.59
CA ALA A 93 -10.37 -6.85 8.72
C ALA A 93 -9.43 -5.97 7.88
N GLY A 94 -9.96 -5.03 7.09
CA GLY A 94 -9.20 -4.15 6.22
C GLY A 94 -8.96 -4.72 4.82
N ASN A 95 -9.56 -5.86 4.45
CA ASN A 95 -9.37 -6.40 3.09
C ASN A 95 -10.19 -5.59 2.09
N ALA A 96 -9.60 -5.36 0.91
CA ALA A 96 -10.24 -4.66 -0.18
C ALA A 96 -11.17 -5.56 -1.00
N TRP A 97 -12.39 -5.06 -1.27
CA TRP A 97 -13.39 -5.72 -2.09
C TRP A 97 -13.98 -4.75 -3.12
N PRO A 98 -14.34 -5.20 -4.34
CA PRO A 98 -15.09 -4.38 -5.27
C PRO A 98 -16.45 -4.00 -4.65
N LYS A 99 -16.87 -2.73 -4.76
CA LYS A 99 -18.23 -2.33 -4.32
C LYS A 99 -19.33 -3.03 -5.11
N VAL A 100 -19.06 -3.29 -6.39
CA VAL A 100 -19.95 -3.98 -7.32
C VAL A 100 -19.14 -5.10 -7.96
N ASN A 101 -19.73 -6.29 -8.06
CA ASN A 101 -19.09 -7.46 -8.68
C ASN A 101 -19.91 -7.94 -9.88
N ASP A 102 -19.91 -7.14 -10.94
CA ASP A 102 -20.60 -7.41 -12.20
C ASP A 102 -19.74 -6.99 -13.41
N ASN A 103 -20.31 -7.09 -14.61
CA ASN A 103 -19.63 -6.74 -15.85
C ASN A 103 -19.66 -5.23 -16.18
N SER A 104 -20.18 -4.38 -15.29
CA SER A 104 -20.21 -2.92 -15.52
C SER A 104 -18.81 -2.32 -15.47
N ILE A 105 -18.66 -1.08 -15.96
CA ILE A 105 -17.40 -0.33 -15.81
C ILE A 105 -17.02 -0.24 -14.33
N ALA A 106 -17.99 0.01 -13.44
CA ALA A 106 -17.74 0.10 -12.01
C ALA A 106 -17.24 -1.23 -11.41
N GLY A 107 -17.83 -2.36 -11.81
CA GLY A 107 -17.39 -3.68 -11.36
C GLY A 107 -16.01 -4.05 -11.90
N GLN A 108 -15.74 -3.76 -13.17
CA GLN A 108 -14.41 -3.95 -13.76
C GLN A 108 -13.35 -3.10 -13.06
N CYS A 109 -13.66 -1.84 -12.77
CA CYS A 109 -12.76 -0.94 -12.05
C CYS A 109 -12.51 -1.40 -10.61
N GLY A 110 -13.54 -1.81 -9.89
CA GLY A 110 -13.37 -2.38 -8.54
C GLY A 110 -12.45 -3.59 -8.53
N ASN A 111 -12.61 -4.51 -9.49
CA ASN A 111 -11.74 -5.68 -9.61
C ASN A 111 -10.29 -5.31 -9.94
N LEU A 112 -10.06 -4.38 -10.88
CA LEU A 112 -8.71 -3.93 -11.24
C LEU A 112 -8.01 -3.25 -10.06
N VAL A 113 -8.72 -2.39 -9.31
CA VAL A 113 -8.16 -1.65 -8.19
C VAL A 113 -7.84 -2.58 -7.02
N VAL A 114 -8.70 -3.56 -6.71
CA VAL A 114 -8.40 -4.57 -5.70
C VAL A 114 -7.20 -5.42 -6.11
N GLN A 115 -7.13 -5.84 -7.38
CA GLN A 115 -6.00 -6.64 -7.83
C GLN A 115 -4.70 -5.85 -7.76
N GLN A 116 -4.62 -4.70 -8.43
CA GLN A 116 -3.38 -3.95 -8.56
C GLN A 116 -3.01 -3.18 -7.30
N GLY A 117 -3.99 -2.60 -6.59
CA GLY A 117 -3.73 -1.75 -5.42
C GLY A 117 -3.64 -2.50 -4.09
N PHE A 118 -4.11 -3.75 -4.01
CA PHE A 118 -4.13 -4.52 -2.75
C PHE A 118 -3.51 -5.91 -2.90
N ASN A 119 -4.05 -6.77 -3.77
CA ASN A 119 -3.59 -8.16 -3.87
C ASN A 119 -2.14 -8.25 -4.36
N ASP A 120 -1.77 -7.48 -5.38
CA ASP A 120 -0.44 -7.53 -5.99
C ASP A 120 0.67 -7.02 -5.05
N VAL A 121 0.32 -6.13 -4.13
CA VAL A 121 1.23 -5.66 -3.07
C VAL A 121 1.66 -6.83 -2.19
N TRP A 122 0.75 -7.75 -1.85
CA TRP A 122 0.98 -8.82 -0.85
C TRP A 122 1.17 -10.22 -1.43
N GLY A 123 0.62 -10.48 -2.61
CA GLY A 123 0.46 -11.81 -3.21
C GLY A 123 1.52 -12.17 -4.25
N THR A 124 2.63 -11.44 -4.29
CA THR A 124 3.62 -11.53 -5.37
C THR A 124 5.00 -11.84 -4.81
N ALA A 125 5.95 -12.20 -5.69
CA ALA A 125 7.31 -12.54 -5.27
C ALA A 125 8.16 -11.33 -4.83
N ASN A 126 7.62 -10.11 -4.91
CA ASN A 126 8.32 -8.89 -4.50
C ASN A 126 8.32 -8.76 -2.98
N ASP A 127 9.40 -8.22 -2.40
CA ASP A 127 9.43 -7.91 -0.97
C ASP A 127 8.61 -6.65 -0.71
N VAL A 128 7.51 -6.82 0.03
CA VAL A 128 6.52 -5.77 0.30
C VAL A 128 7.07 -4.65 1.19
N TYR A 129 8.14 -4.92 1.94
CA TYR A 129 8.77 -3.96 2.84
C TYR A 129 9.96 -3.26 2.18
N ASN A 130 10.58 -3.90 1.18
CA ASN A 130 11.71 -3.35 0.46
C ASN A 130 11.83 -3.95 -0.96
N THR A 131 11.10 -3.37 -1.93
CA THR A 131 11.02 -3.82 -3.33
C THR A 131 12.38 -4.14 -3.98
N PHE A 132 13.41 -3.33 -3.68
CA PHE A 132 14.75 -3.46 -4.28
C PHE A 132 15.74 -4.20 -3.39
N GLN A 133 15.29 -4.74 -2.25
CA GLN A 133 16.13 -5.61 -1.46
C GLN A 133 16.47 -6.81 -2.30
N ASP A 134 17.74 -6.87 -2.72
CA ASP A 134 18.27 -8.10 -3.22
C ASP A 134 18.04 -9.13 -2.13
N CYS A 135 17.35 -10.20 -2.51
CA CYS A 135 17.13 -11.36 -1.70
C CYS A 135 18.47 -12.05 -1.40
N TYR A 136 19.54 -11.40 -0.95
CA TYR A 136 20.76 -12.10 -0.56
C TYR A 136 20.52 -12.77 0.80
N SER A 137 20.33 -14.08 0.79
CA SER A 137 20.54 -14.88 1.99
C SER A 137 22.04 -15.06 2.16
N THR A 138 22.57 -14.59 3.29
CA THR A 138 23.93 -14.92 3.72
C THR A 138 23.92 -16.36 4.19
N ALA A 139 24.62 -17.25 3.47
CA ALA A 139 24.85 -18.59 3.95
C ALA A 139 25.74 -18.56 5.21
N PRO A 140 25.77 -19.62 6.02
CA PRO A 140 26.59 -19.69 7.24
C PRO A 140 28.10 -19.50 6.98
N ASP A 141 28.55 -19.69 5.74
CA ASP A 141 29.94 -19.48 5.29
C ASP A 141 30.23 -18.04 4.81
N GLY A 142 29.28 -17.12 4.97
CA GLY A 142 29.41 -15.72 4.56
C GLY A 142 29.14 -15.45 3.08
N THR A 143 28.85 -16.47 2.27
CA THR A 143 28.50 -16.27 0.86
C THR A 143 27.11 -15.66 0.73
N ARG A 144 26.99 -14.60 -0.07
CA ARG A 144 25.70 -13.98 -0.39
C ARG A 144 25.12 -14.66 -1.61
N SER A 145 24.10 -15.48 -1.39
CA SER A 145 23.34 -16.12 -2.47
C SER A 145 22.00 -15.44 -2.63
N ARG A 146 21.59 -15.16 -3.88
CA ARG A 146 20.24 -14.68 -4.18
C ARG A 146 19.26 -15.78 -3.78
N ARG A 147 18.61 -15.65 -2.61
CA ARG A 147 17.40 -16.36 -2.19
C ARG A 147 16.54 -16.42 -3.43
N LYS A 148 16.23 -17.63 -3.85
CA LYS A 148 15.28 -17.86 -4.93
C LYS A 148 14.04 -17.03 -4.59
N ARG A 149 13.63 -16.15 -5.53
CA ARG A 149 12.26 -15.65 -5.61
C ARG A 149 11.35 -16.79 -5.18
N SER A 150 10.40 -16.54 -4.27
CA SER A 150 9.47 -17.57 -3.79
C SER A 150 9.06 -18.42 -4.99
N VAL A 151 9.52 -19.68 -5.03
CA VAL A 151 9.43 -20.51 -6.26
C VAL A 151 7.96 -20.75 -6.61
N ASP A 152 7.08 -20.51 -5.64
CA ASP A 152 5.66 -20.75 -5.67
C ASP A 152 4.80 -19.49 -5.98
N MET A 153 5.40 -18.30 -6.10
CA MET A 153 4.66 -17.07 -6.47
C MET A 153 5.15 -16.50 -7.80
N PRO A 154 4.23 -16.15 -8.72
CA PRO A 154 4.62 -15.53 -9.98
C PRO A 154 5.25 -14.15 -9.72
N PRO A 155 6.32 -13.79 -10.46
CA PRO A 155 6.78 -12.40 -10.48
C PRO A 155 5.68 -11.53 -11.11
N LEU A 156 5.52 -10.31 -10.62
CA LEU A 156 4.51 -9.36 -11.13
C LEU A 156 4.65 -9.06 -12.63
N MET A 157 5.89 -9.10 -13.16
CA MET A 157 6.13 -8.95 -14.58
C MET A 157 6.12 -10.30 -15.32
N ASN A 158 5.02 -10.58 -16.04
CA ASN A 158 4.87 -11.73 -16.95
C ASN A 158 5.23 -11.38 -18.41
N THR A 159 5.43 -10.11 -18.72
CA THR A 159 5.88 -9.63 -20.03
C THR A 159 7.23 -8.93 -19.86
N LYS A 160 8.03 -8.93 -20.92
CA LYS A 160 9.46 -8.57 -20.95
C LYS A 160 9.80 -7.39 -20.01
N PRO A 161 10.99 -7.40 -19.36
CA PRO A 161 11.43 -6.29 -18.51
C PRO A 161 11.28 -4.96 -19.25
N PHE A 162 11.13 -3.84 -18.54
CA PHE A 162 11.11 -2.49 -19.11
C PHE A 162 12.30 -2.28 -20.08
N VAL A 163 12.14 -2.65 -21.35
CA VAL A 163 13.03 -2.34 -22.45
C VAL A 163 12.31 -1.23 -23.21
N ASP A 164 12.93 -0.06 -23.22
CA ASP A 164 12.53 1.17 -23.92
C ASP A 164 11.21 1.07 -24.69
N GLN A 165 10.14 1.61 -24.10
CA GLN A 165 8.97 2.01 -24.86
C GLN A 165 9.19 3.45 -25.35
N ALA A 166 10.14 3.60 -26.28
CA ALA A 166 10.34 4.78 -27.10
C ALA A 166 9.68 4.59 -28.47
#